data_AF-A0A7W7NTI6-F1
#
_entry.id   AF-A0A7W7NTI6-F1
#
_cell.length_a   1.000
_cell.length_b   1.000
_cell.length_c   1.000
_cell.angle_alpha   90.00
_cell.angle_beta   90.00
_cell.angle_gamma   90.00
#
_symmetry.space_group_name_H-M   'P 1'
#
loop_
_entity.id
_entity.type
_entity.pdbx_description
1 polymer ?
#
loop_
_entity_poly.entity_id
_entity_poly.type
_entity_poly.pdbx_seq_one_letter_code
_entity_poly.pdbx_strand_id
1 'polypeptide(L)' 'MTGLRLAKLPDRTPVKLAVSISPDLHSALSEYAALYAETYGREEPVAELVPAMLSAFLDSDREFAKRRRAPPAGS' A
#
# COMPACT_ATOMS: atom_id res chain seq x y z
N MET A 1 36.52 9.35 -15.72
CA MET A 1 35.92 8.17 -15.06
C MET A 1 34.46 8.10 -15.50
N THR A 2 34.10 7.08 -16.28
CA THR A 2 32.74 6.91 -16.82
C THR A 2 31.81 6.37 -15.73
N GLY A 3 30.93 7.22 -15.20
CA GLY A 3 29.93 6.82 -14.20
C GLY A 3 28.87 5.88 -14.80
N LEU A 4 28.42 4.91 -14.00
CA LEU A 4 27.29 4.02 -14.33
C LEU A 4 26.05 4.86 -14.73
N ARG A 5 25.44 4.54 -15.87
CA ARG A 5 24.19 5.17 -16.35
C ARG A 5 22.98 4.80 -15.49
N LEU A 6 23.08 3.68 -14.78
CA LEU A 6 22.06 3.23 -13.84
C LEU A 6 22.36 3.86 -12.47
N ALA A 7 21.50 4.79 -12.07
CA ALA A 7 21.50 5.30 -10.70
C ALA A 7 21.24 4.15 -9.72
N LYS A 8 21.74 4.29 -8.48
CA LYS A 8 21.48 3.34 -7.40
C LYS A 8 19.97 3.11 -7.31
N LEU A 9 19.55 1.85 -7.32
CA LEU A 9 18.14 1.50 -7.16
C LEU A 9 17.64 2.03 -5.80
N PRO A 10 16.38 2.49 -5.73
CA PRO A 10 15.79 2.90 -4.46
C PRO A 10 15.87 1.75 -3.46
N ASP A 11 15.92 2.08 -2.17
CA ASP A 11 15.77 1.07 -1.14
C ASP A 11 14.39 0.43 -1.27
N ARG A 12 14.37 -0.89 -1.41
CA ARG A 12 13.17 -1.72 -1.57
C ARG A 12 12.94 -2.61 -0.35
N THR A 13 13.67 -2.36 0.74
CA THR A 13 13.52 -3.13 1.98
C THR A 13 12.08 -2.93 2.50
N PRO A 14 11.28 -4.01 2.63
CA PRO A 14 9.93 -3.90 3.16
C PRO A 14 9.96 -3.41 4.60
N VAL A 15 9.11 -2.45 4.93
CA VAL A 15 8.92 -1.98 6.31
C VAL A 15 7.77 -2.77 6.93
N LYS A 16 8.03 -3.44 8.06
CA LYS A 16 6.97 -4.10 8.83
C LYS A 16 6.23 -3.07 9.68
N LEU A 17 4.92 -2.99 9.52
CA LEU A 17 4.03 -2.16 10.32
C LEU A 17 3.09 -3.07 11.14
N ALA A 18 3.16 -2.98 12.47
CA ALA A 18 2.23 -3.65 13.36
C ALA A 18 1.08 -2.69 13.71
N VAL A 19 -0.17 -3.13 13.53
CA VAL A 19 -1.37 -2.35 13.83
C VAL A 19 -2.36 -3.18 14.64
N SER A 20 -3.14 -2.52 15.50
CA SER A 20 -4.32 -3.12 16.12
C SER A 20 -5.56 -2.60 15.38
N ILE A 21 -6.43 -3.51 14.97
CA ILE A 21 -7.69 -3.19 14.28
C ILE A 21 -8.88 -3.57 15.15
N SER A 22 -10.02 -2.92 14.94
CA SER A 22 -11.27 -3.30 15.61
C SER A 22 -11.75 -4.67 15.11
N PRO A 23 -12.55 -5.40 15.92
CA PRO A 23 -13.19 -6.65 15.48
C PRO A 23 -14.02 -6.46 14.20
N ASP A 24 -14.74 -5.35 14.09
CA ASP A 24 -15.58 -5.05 12.93
C ASP A 24 -14.74 -4.92 11.64
N LEU A 25 -13.59 -4.24 11.73
CA LEU A 25 -12.68 -4.12 10.59
C LEU A 25 -12.06 -5.48 10.23
N HIS A 26 -11.73 -6.31 11.22
CA HIS A 26 -11.25 -7.66 10.97
C HIS A 26 -12.30 -8.52 10.23
N SER A 27 -13.58 -8.45 10.63
CA SER A 27 -14.66 -9.16 9.95
C SER A 27 -14.80 -8.70 8.50
N ALA A 28 -14.87 -7.38 8.29
CA ALA A 28 -15.00 -6.80 6.95
C ALA A 28 -13.83 -7.19 6.02
N LEU A 29 -12.59 -7.19 6.54
CA LEU A 29 -11.42 -7.63 5.78
C LEU A 29 -11.48 -9.12 5.42
N SER A 30 -12.00 -9.96 6.32
CA SER A 30 -12.16 -11.40 6.08
C SER A 30 -13.21 -11.67 5.00
N GLU A 31 -14.35 -10.97 5.07
CA GLU A 31 -15.40 -11.04 4.04
C GLU A 31 -14.89 -10.57 2.68
N TYR A 32 -14.12 -9.48 2.66
CA TYR A 32 -13.50 -8.99 1.42
C TYR A 32 -12.53 -10.01 0.82
N ALA A 33 -11.70 -10.67 1.64
CA ALA A 33 -10.78 -11.70 1.16
C ALA A 33 -11.52 -12.91 0.57
N ALA A 34 -12.65 -13.32 1.17
CA ALA A 34 -13.50 -14.36 0.61
C ALA A 34 -14.07 -13.94 -0.77
N LEU A 35 -14.61 -12.73 -0.88
CA LEU A 35 -15.11 -12.20 -2.15
C LEU A 35 -14.00 -12.08 -3.22
N TYR A 36 -12.79 -11.67 -2.82
CA TYR A 36 -11.63 -11.64 -3.71
C TYR A 36 -11.32 -13.04 -4.25
N ALA A 37 -11.34 -14.06 -3.40
CA ALA A 37 -11.12 -15.44 -3.79
C ALA A 37 -12.20 -15.95 -4.74
N GLU A 38 -13.47 -15.64 -4.48
CA GLU A 38 -14.58 -15.97 -5.40
C GLU A 38 -14.42 -15.29 -6.76
N THR A 39 -14.00 -14.03 -6.77
CA THR A 39 -13.87 -13.21 -7.98
C THR A 39 -12.70 -13.67 -8.85
N TYR A 40 -11.55 -13.99 -8.25
CA TYR A 40 -10.30 -14.27 -8.95
C TYR A 40 -9.88 -15.75 -8.91
N GLY A 41 -10.68 -16.62 -8.26
CA GLY A 41 -10.40 -18.04 -8.12
C GLY A 41 -9.16 -18.35 -7.26
N ARG A 42 -8.72 -17.40 -6.43
CA ARG A 42 -7.49 -17.52 -5.64
C ARG A 42 -7.66 -16.90 -4.26
N GLU A 43 -7.52 -17.74 -3.24
CA GLU A 43 -7.41 -17.28 -1.86
C GLU A 43 -6.09 -16.57 -1.63
N GLU A 44 -6.18 -15.41 -1.00
CA GLU A 44 -5.02 -14.63 -0.54
C GLU A 44 -5.25 -14.22 0.91
N PRO A 45 -4.24 -14.34 1.80
CA PRO A 45 -4.36 -13.86 3.16
C PRO A 45 -4.67 -12.36 3.20
N VAL A 46 -5.50 -11.94 4.15
CA VAL A 46 -5.79 -10.50 4.38
C VAL A 46 -4.50 -9.69 4.48
N ALA A 47 -3.47 -10.22 5.13
CA ALA A 47 -2.18 -9.56 5.29
C ALA A 47 -1.46 -9.26 3.95
N GLU A 48 -1.69 -10.07 2.91
CA GLU A 48 -1.14 -9.85 1.56
C GLU A 48 -2.00 -8.87 0.76
N LEU A 49 -3.30 -8.80 1.04
CA LEU A 49 -4.23 -7.86 0.41
C LEU A 49 -4.09 -6.43 0.97
N VAL A 50 -3.81 -6.29 2.27
CA VAL A 50 -3.75 -4.99 2.97
C VAL A 50 -2.78 -3.99 2.33
N PRO A 51 -1.53 -4.35 1.95
CA PRO A 51 -0.63 -3.41 1.28
C PRO A 51 -1.20 -2.85 -0.03
N ALA A 52 -1.87 -3.69 -0.83
CA ALA A 52 -2.50 -3.27 -2.08
C ALA A 52 -3.71 -2.37 -1.81
N MET A 53 -4.55 -2.71 -0.82
CA MET A 53 -5.69 -1.89 -0.39
C MET A 53 -5.25 -0.50 0.09
N LEU A 54 -4.21 -0.43 0.92
CA LEU A 54 -3.67 0.84 1.43
C LEU A 54 -3.06 1.69 0.30
N SER A 55 -2.36 1.06 -0.64
CA SER A 55 -1.82 1.75 -1.81
C SER A 55 -2.94 2.35 -2.66
N ALA A 56 -3.97 1.55 -2.97
CA ALA A 56 -5.14 2.01 -3.72
C ALA A 56 -5.90 3.14 -3.00
N PHE A 57 -6.05 3.04 -1.67
CA PHE A 57 -6.64 4.10 -0.85
C PHE A 57 -5.86 5.41 -0.99
N LEU A 58 -4.53 5.38 -0.78
CA LEU A 58 -3.68 6.58 -0.88
C LEU A 58 -3.67 7.18 -2.29
N ASP A 59 -3.70 6.35 -3.33
CA ASP A 59 -3.76 6.80 -4.72
C ASP A 59 -5.13 7.40 -5.08
N SER A 60 -6.20 6.96 -4.42
CA SER A 60 -7.55 7.51 -4.61
C SER A 60 -7.78 8.85 -3.90
N ASP A 61 -6.98 9.17 -2.88
CA ASP A 61 -7.09 10.43 -2.13
C ASP A 61 -6.45 11.60 -2.90
N ARG A 62 -7.30 12.39 -3.56
CA ARG A 62 -6.88 13.56 -4.33
C ARG A 62 -6.26 14.65 -3.47
N GLU A 63 -6.75 14.84 -2.25
CA GLU A 63 -6.24 15.88 -1.35
C GLU A 63 -4.87 15.50 -0.80
N PHE A 64 -4.66 14.22 -0.53
CA PHE A 64 -3.33 13.67 -0.24
C PHE A 64 -2.37 13.85 -1.43
N ALA A 65 -2.82 13.48 -2.64
CA ALA A 65 -1.99 13.60 -3.85
C ALA A 65 -1.58 15.05 -4.15
N LYS A 66 -2.47 16.04 -3.93
CA LYS A 66 -2.15 17.47 -4.06
C LYS A 66 -1.05 17.90 -3.09
N ARG A 67 -1.17 17.53 -1.80
CA ARG A 67 -0.17 17.88 -0.77
C ARG A 67 1.18 17.19 -0.99
N ARG A 68 1.18 15.95 -1.49
CA ARG A 68 2.41 15.20 -1.82
C ARG A 68 3.22 15.81 -2.96
N ARG A 69 2.56 16.53 -3.89
CA ARG A 69 3.21 17.19 -5.03
C ARG A 69 3.71 18.60 -4.71
N ALA A 70 3.27 19.20 -3.61
CA ALA A 70 3.79 20.49 -3.20
C ALA A 70 5.25 20.31 -2.76
N PRO A 71 6.20 21.13 -3.27
CA PRO A 71 7.54 21.15 -2.70
C PRO A 71 7.42 21.50 -1.20
N PRO A 72 8.30 20.98 -0.33
CA PRO A 72 8.30 21.39 1.07
C PRO A 72 8.39 22.91 1.12
N ALA A 73 7.36 23.55 1.67
CA ALA A 73 7.36 24.98 1.88
C ALA A 73 8.40 25.30 2.95
N GLY A 74 9.56 25.79 2.52
CA GLY A 74 10.64 26.26 3.39
C GLY A 74 11.83 25.31 3.49
N SER A 75 12.88 25.61 2.73
CA SER A 75 14.28 25.39 3.10
C SER A 75 15.03 26.67 2.77
#